data_AF-A0A0Q5H5N9-F1
#
_entry.id   AF-A0A0Q5H5N9-F1
#
_cell.length_a   1.000
_cell.length_b   1.000
_cell.length_c   1.000
_cell.angle_alpha   90.00
_cell.angle_beta   90.00
_cell.angle_gamma   90.00
#
_symmetry.space_group_name_H-M   'P 1'
#
loop_
_entity.id
_entity.type
_entity.pdbx_description
1 polymer ?
#
loop_
_entity_poly.entity_id
_entity_poly.type
_entity_poly.pdbx_seq_one_letter_code
_entity_poly.pdbx_strand_id
1 'polypeptide(L)'
;MLELFRRMAGAPAFEAVGLGEQVVARPIASGCTLPPGGVGVVVAASGHTRRVTAGGRLNLADGERAWCFHSGPYGCELLPFAAAPEIGLRVHFAVDSIDPRVAQQRFDLFLASEADGELTLPDLAARIETALQRELAQGNLALPPCTTLDEWNAFRGGFNQLLYTRFGVTVDDCVPVDLRGTRDYAQALLARAVADPVPRGPAFVAPAKHDVPSATAADDARALRRLFLELPCIMCGLRQAALPQGQGLFRQQQALLQRLDLACLAAATMPALALAAPGQPLAPAVQARRIGYSLRAAGALDEAWALLARLEQAEDEGLDGLFDEADRIVANLEQALGRRKAVDDEEAA
;
A
#
# COMPACT_ATOMS: atom_id res chain seq x y z
N MET A 1 -49.63 6.11 -29.88
CA MET A 1 -49.85 6.87 -28.63
C MET A 1 -48.56 6.73 -27.83
N LEU A 2 -47.81 7.82 -27.66
CA LEU A 2 -46.40 7.82 -27.27
C LEU A 2 -46.21 7.50 -25.78
N GLU A 3 -45.42 6.47 -25.46
CA GLU A 3 -44.85 6.29 -24.11
C GLU A 3 -43.65 7.23 -23.89
N LEU A 4 -43.89 8.55 -23.94
CA LEU A 4 -42.81 9.56 -23.90
C LEU A 4 -42.47 10.07 -22.49
N PHE A 5 -43.02 9.49 -21.44
CA PHE A 5 -42.80 9.96 -20.06
C PHE A 5 -42.61 8.79 -19.08
N ARG A 6 -41.58 7.95 -19.31
CA ARG A 6 -40.92 7.32 -18.15
C ARG A 6 -40.28 8.45 -17.36
N ARG A 7 -40.91 8.84 -16.25
CA ARG A 7 -40.25 9.61 -15.18
C ARG A 7 -38.86 9.00 -15.01
N MET A 8 -37.83 9.79 -15.28
CA MET A 8 -36.46 9.45 -14.88
C MET A 8 -36.53 9.14 -13.39
N ALA A 9 -36.47 7.86 -13.04
CA ALA A 9 -36.24 7.46 -11.67
C ALA A 9 -35.01 8.26 -11.23
N GLY A 10 -35.19 9.08 -10.18
CA GLY A 10 -34.10 9.89 -9.65
C GLY A 10 -32.89 8.99 -9.45
N ALA A 11 -31.71 9.46 -9.85
CA ALA A 11 -30.47 8.75 -9.60
C ALA A 11 -30.46 8.27 -8.15
N PRO A 12 -30.13 6.99 -7.88
CA PRO A 12 -30.06 6.51 -6.50
C PRO A 12 -29.13 7.45 -5.73
N ALA A 13 -29.63 7.99 -4.62
CA ALA A 13 -28.86 8.89 -3.78
C ALA A 13 -27.71 8.09 -3.15
N PHE A 14 -26.48 8.57 -3.32
CA PHE A 14 -25.33 7.98 -2.65
C PHE A 14 -25.42 8.26 -1.15
N GLU A 15 -25.40 7.21 -0.34
CA GLU A 15 -25.39 7.35 1.11
C GLU A 15 -23.99 7.77 1.58
N ALA A 16 -23.83 9.05 1.85
CA ALA A 16 -22.55 9.65 2.27
C ALA A 16 -22.35 9.68 3.79
N VAL A 17 -23.16 8.96 4.56
CA VAL A 17 -23.11 8.98 6.04
C VAL A 17 -21.71 8.57 6.52
N GLY A 18 -21.09 9.44 7.32
CA GLY A 18 -19.75 9.23 7.90
C GLY A 18 -18.57 9.47 6.95
N LEU A 19 -18.81 9.79 5.67
CA LEU A 19 -17.76 10.12 4.71
C LEU A 19 -17.10 11.46 5.10
N GLY A 20 -15.78 11.48 5.24
CA GLY A 20 -15.04 12.65 5.73
C GLY A 20 -14.88 12.70 7.25
N GLU A 21 -15.46 11.76 7.99
CA GLU A 21 -15.31 11.64 9.44
C GLU A 21 -14.66 10.30 9.83
N GLN A 22 -15.42 9.21 9.68
CA GLN A 22 -14.98 7.85 10.01
C GLN A 22 -14.65 7.03 8.76
N VAL A 23 -15.16 7.46 7.61
CA VAL A 23 -14.96 6.80 6.31
C VAL A 23 -14.20 7.74 5.40
N VAL A 24 -13.08 7.26 4.87
CA VAL A 24 -12.25 8.03 3.94
C VAL A 24 -12.76 7.86 2.52
N ALA A 25 -13.06 6.62 2.12
CA ALA A 25 -13.58 6.30 0.80
C ALA A 25 -14.63 5.18 0.85
N ARG A 26 -15.71 5.31 0.08
CA ARG A 26 -16.81 4.34 0.01
C ARG A 26 -17.10 3.95 -1.44
N PRO A 27 -17.34 2.66 -1.76
CA PRO A 27 -17.75 2.24 -3.09
C PRO A 27 -19.02 2.96 -3.53
N ILE A 28 -19.05 3.38 -4.79
CA ILE A 28 -20.21 4.07 -5.39
C ILE A 28 -20.65 3.35 -6.66
N ALA A 29 -21.95 3.13 -6.77
CA ALA A 29 -22.55 2.47 -7.93
C ALA A 29 -22.68 3.41 -9.13
N SER A 30 -22.81 2.81 -10.32
CA SER A 30 -23.12 3.54 -11.55
C SER A 30 -24.46 4.27 -11.43
N GLY A 31 -24.54 5.46 -11.99
CA GLY A 31 -25.72 6.30 -12.04
C GLY A 31 -25.90 7.21 -10.82
N CYS A 32 -25.14 7.04 -9.73
CA CYS A 32 -25.18 7.89 -8.54
C CYS A 32 -24.57 9.27 -8.81
N THR A 33 -25.07 10.28 -8.08
CA THR A 33 -24.49 11.64 -8.07
C THR A 33 -23.58 11.79 -6.85
N LEU A 34 -22.40 12.38 -7.04
CA LEU A 34 -21.45 12.60 -5.96
C LEU A 34 -21.94 13.68 -4.99
N PRO A 35 -21.81 13.47 -3.67
CA PRO A 35 -22.19 14.45 -2.67
C PRO A 35 -21.30 15.70 -2.75
N PRO A 36 -21.74 16.85 -2.22
CA PRO A 36 -20.88 18.01 -2.04
C PRO A 36 -19.61 17.66 -1.26
N GLY A 37 -18.46 18.16 -1.70
CA GLY A 37 -17.15 17.87 -1.06
C GLY A 37 -16.60 16.46 -1.34
N GLY A 38 -17.38 15.57 -1.96
CA GLY A 38 -16.93 14.25 -2.38
C GLY A 38 -16.22 14.27 -3.74
N VAL A 39 -15.16 13.49 -3.86
CA VAL A 39 -14.45 13.25 -5.12
C VAL A 39 -14.68 11.79 -5.50
N GLY A 40 -15.18 11.57 -6.72
CA GLY A 40 -15.31 10.22 -7.27
C GLY A 40 -14.00 9.79 -7.93
N VAL A 41 -13.60 8.54 -7.75
CA VAL A 41 -12.52 7.89 -8.47
C VAL A 41 -13.11 6.69 -9.19
N VAL A 42 -13.00 6.67 -10.51
CA VAL A 42 -13.34 5.51 -11.33
C VAL A 42 -12.05 4.79 -11.69
N VAL A 43 -12.04 3.47 -11.48
CA VAL A 43 -10.93 2.57 -11.76
C VAL A 43 -11.36 1.63 -12.87
N ALA A 44 -10.71 1.73 -14.01
CA ALA A 44 -10.89 0.83 -15.13
C ALA A 44 -10.35 -0.58 -14.82
N ALA A 45 -10.81 -1.59 -15.57
CA ALA A 45 -10.28 -2.95 -15.46
C ALA A 45 -8.76 -3.02 -15.74
N SER A 46 -8.24 -2.11 -16.57
CA SER A 46 -6.80 -1.95 -16.83
C SER A 46 -6.02 -1.32 -15.67
N GLY A 47 -6.70 -0.84 -14.62
CA GLY A 47 -6.09 -0.10 -13.51
C GLY A 47 -5.97 1.40 -13.71
N HIS A 48 -6.31 1.91 -14.89
CA HIS A 48 -6.31 3.36 -15.12
C HIS A 48 -7.38 4.04 -14.29
N THR A 49 -7.04 5.17 -13.68
CA THR A 49 -7.92 5.92 -12.79
C THR A 49 -8.31 7.26 -13.38
N ARG A 50 -9.54 7.71 -13.09
CA ARG A 50 -10.00 9.05 -13.42
C ARG A 50 -10.87 9.62 -12.32
N ARG A 51 -10.70 10.91 -12.01
CA ARG A 51 -11.51 11.61 -11.02
C ARG A 51 -12.77 12.20 -11.63
N VAL A 52 -13.85 12.20 -10.85
CA VAL A 52 -15.13 12.85 -11.13
C VAL A 52 -15.38 13.84 -9.99
N THR A 53 -15.66 15.09 -10.32
CA THR A 53 -15.87 16.16 -9.34
C THR A 53 -17.22 16.05 -8.64
N ALA A 54 -17.33 16.66 -7.46
CA ALA A 54 -18.58 16.76 -6.70
C ALA A 54 -19.75 17.25 -7.55
N GLY A 55 -20.95 16.71 -7.32
CA GLY A 55 -22.14 16.99 -8.13
C GLY A 55 -22.15 16.34 -9.52
N GLY A 56 -21.02 15.75 -9.96
CA GLY A 56 -20.96 14.94 -11.16
C GLY A 56 -21.72 13.62 -11.00
N ARG A 57 -22.32 13.17 -12.10
CA ARG A 57 -22.94 11.84 -12.18
C ARG A 57 -21.89 10.82 -12.60
N LEU A 58 -21.80 9.73 -11.85
CA LEU A 58 -20.82 8.70 -12.09
C LEU A 58 -21.41 7.63 -13.02
N ASN A 59 -20.80 7.43 -14.18
CA ASN A 59 -21.16 6.37 -15.11
C ASN A 59 -19.99 5.38 -15.18
N LEU A 60 -20.29 4.12 -14.88
CA LEU A 60 -19.36 2.99 -14.96
C LEU A 60 -19.63 2.17 -16.23
N ALA A 61 -18.57 1.84 -16.95
CA ALA A 61 -18.59 0.78 -17.95
C ALA A 61 -18.43 -0.61 -17.30
N ASP A 62 -18.66 -1.66 -18.08
CA ASP A 62 -18.54 -3.05 -17.61
C ASP A 62 -17.12 -3.32 -17.08
N GLY A 63 -17.05 -3.83 -15.85
CA GLY A 63 -15.78 -4.11 -15.16
C GLY A 63 -15.11 -2.90 -14.51
N GLU A 64 -15.64 -1.68 -14.64
CA GLU A 64 -15.17 -0.54 -13.87
C GLU A 64 -15.69 -0.59 -12.43
N ARG A 65 -14.88 -0.09 -11.50
CA ARG A 65 -15.25 0.13 -10.10
C ARG A 65 -15.09 1.60 -9.76
N ALA A 66 -15.85 2.08 -8.78
CA ALA A 66 -15.66 3.42 -8.29
C ALA A 66 -15.80 3.55 -6.78
N TRP A 67 -15.12 4.57 -6.28
CA TRP A 67 -15.19 5.03 -4.91
C TRP A 67 -15.52 6.53 -4.90
N CYS A 68 -16.26 6.96 -3.89
CA CYS A 68 -16.34 8.36 -3.50
C CYS A 68 -15.51 8.54 -2.22
N PHE A 69 -14.58 9.48 -2.24
CA PHE A 69 -13.75 9.83 -1.08
C PHE A 69 -13.93 11.30 -0.70
N HIS A 70 -13.62 11.64 0.55
CA HIS A 70 -13.51 13.02 1.01
C HIS A 70 -12.05 13.36 1.31
N SER A 71 -11.61 14.57 1.01
CA SER A 71 -10.19 14.93 1.13
C SER A 71 -9.69 15.07 2.56
N GLY A 72 -10.60 15.18 3.54
CA GLY A 72 -10.26 15.44 4.94
C GLY A 72 -10.60 16.87 5.37
N PRO A 73 -10.07 17.35 6.49
CA PRO A 73 -8.92 16.81 7.23
C PRO A 73 -9.23 15.54 8.02
N TYR A 74 -8.23 14.69 8.21
CA TYR A 74 -8.29 13.50 9.05
C TYR A 74 -7.26 13.55 10.18
N GLY A 75 -7.51 12.81 11.26
CA GLY A 75 -6.58 12.68 12.38
C GLY A 75 -6.59 11.27 12.95
N CYS A 76 -5.42 10.71 13.21
CA CYS A 76 -5.29 9.41 13.86
C CYS A 76 -4.06 9.34 14.79
N GLU A 77 -4.02 8.30 15.62
CA GLU A 77 -2.89 7.99 16.48
C GLU A 77 -2.25 6.68 16.00
N LEU A 78 -0.95 6.72 15.75
CA LEU A 78 -0.15 5.60 15.24
C LEU A 78 0.83 5.10 16.31
N LEU A 79 1.10 3.80 16.31
CA LEU A 79 2.18 3.19 17.06
C LEU A 79 3.44 3.03 16.20
N PRO A 80 4.46 3.88 16.36
CA PRO A 80 5.74 3.67 15.67
C PRO A 80 6.45 2.38 16.11
N PHE A 81 6.31 1.98 17.38
CA PHE A 81 6.98 0.80 17.92
C PHE A 81 5.98 -0.16 18.57
N ALA A 82 5.76 -1.32 17.96
CA ALA A 82 4.91 -2.37 18.54
C ALA A 82 5.40 -2.88 19.92
N ALA A 83 6.70 -2.71 20.21
CA ALA A 83 7.29 -3.07 21.50
C ALA A 83 7.06 -2.01 22.61
N ALA A 84 6.78 -0.75 22.23
CA ALA A 84 6.57 0.38 23.14
C ALA A 84 5.26 1.11 22.79
N PRO A 85 4.09 0.47 23.02
CA PRO A 85 2.79 1.00 22.61
C PRO A 85 2.34 2.25 23.39
N GLU A 86 3.08 2.64 24.43
CA GLU A 86 2.88 3.87 25.17
C GLU A 86 3.41 5.13 24.45
N ILE A 87 4.34 4.96 23.50
CA ILE A 87 4.87 6.07 22.69
C ILE A 87 4.13 6.04 21.35
N GLY A 88 3.32 7.07 21.11
CA GLY A 88 2.54 7.21 19.89
C GLY A 88 2.95 8.42 19.05
N LEU A 89 2.40 8.47 17.83
CA LEU A 89 2.41 9.64 16.97
C LEU A 89 0.96 10.06 16.71
N ARG A 90 0.63 11.32 16.96
CA ARG A 90 -0.62 11.90 16.46
C ARG A 90 -0.33 12.54 15.12
N VAL A 91 -1.11 12.14 14.11
CA VAL A 91 -0.93 12.57 12.73
C VAL A 91 -2.23 13.19 12.23
N HIS A 92 -2.10 14.37 11.63
CA HIS A 92 -3.15 15.03 10.87
C HIS A 92 -2.75 15.07 9.40
N PHE A 93 -3.67 14.66 8.52
CA PHE A 93 -3.39 14.55 7.09
C PHE A 93 -4.64 14.76 6.24
N ALA A 94 -4.41 15.04 4.97
CA ALA A 94 -5.43 15.16 3.94
C ALA A 94 -5.06 14.33 2.71
N VAL A 95 -6.06 13.86 1.98
CA VAL A 95 -5.88 13.22 0.68
C VAL A 95 -5.61 14.30 -0.36
N ASP A 96 -4.61 14.07 -1.22
CA ASP A 96 -4.17 15.06 -2.18
C ASP A 96 -5.25 15.45 -3.18
N SER A 97 -5.31 16.76 -3.44
CA SER A 97 -6.12 17.34 -4.52
C SER A 97 -5.63 16.87 -5.89
N ILE A 98 -6.43 17.11 -6.93
CA ILE A 98 -6.04 16.71 -8.29
C ILE A 98 -4.86 17.55 -8.78
N ASP A 99 -3.75 16.90 -9.12
CA ASP A 99 -2.63 17.52 -9.83
C ASP A 99 -2.71 17.24 -11.35
N PRO A 100 -2.96 18.25 -12.20
CA PRO A 100 -3.05 18.05 -13.65
C PRO A 100 -1.72 17.63 -14.31
N ARG A 101 -0.59 17.72 -13.61
CA ARG A 101 0.73 17.31 -14.11
C ARG A 101 0.97 15.82 -13.98
N VAL A 102 0.24 15.15 -13.10
CA VAL A 102 0.43 13.73 -12.80
C VAL A 102 -0.63 12.91 -13.50
N ALA A 103 -0.21 11.94 -14.30
CA ALA A 103 -1.10 11.08 -15.07
C ALA A 103 -2.03 10.22 -14.19
N GLN A 104 -1.57 9.82 -13.00
CA GLN A 104 -2.35 9.07 -12.01
C GLN A 104 -2.05 9.58 -10.61
N GLN A 105 -3.08 9.98 -9.88
CA GLN A 105 -2.93 10.42 -8.49
C GLN A 105 -2.61 9.22 -7.59
N ARG A 106 -1.70 9.41 -6.63
CA ARG A 106 -1.21 8.34 -5.75
C ARG A 106 -2.32 7.69 -4.92
N PHE A 107 -3.23 8.50 -4.39
CA PHE A 107 -4.38 7.97 -3.64
C PHE A 107 -5.34 7.17 -4.53
N ASP A 108 -5.50 7.58 -5.79
CA ASP A 108 -6.34 6.85 -6.74
C ASP A 108 -5.70 5.48 -7.04
N LEU A 109 -4.38 5.43 -7.18
CA LEU A 109 -3.63 4.18 -7.34
C LEU A 109 -3.76 3.28 -6.12
N PHE A 110 -3.67 3.84 -4.90
CA PHE A 110 -3.91 3.11 -3.66
C PHE A 110 -5.31 2.50 -3.60
N LEU A 111 -6.37 3.27 -3.90
CA LEU A 111 -7.72 2.72 -4.00
C LEU A 111 -7.81 1.63 -5.08
N ALA A 112 -7.19 1.90 -6.24
CA ALA A 112 -7.14 1.00 -7.36
C ALA A 112 -6.32 -0.26 -7.11
N SER A 113 -5.43 -0.33 -6.12
CA SER A 113 -4.65 -1.52 -5.79
C SER A 113 -5.15 -2.26 -4.55
N GLU A 114 -5.62 -1.53 -3.55
CA GLU A 114 -5.76 -2.02 -2.19
C GLU A 114 -7.14 -1.91 -1.57
N ALA A 115 -8.00 -1.04 -2.09
CA ALA A 115 -9.36 -0.94 -1.61
C ALA A 115 -10.17 -2.17 -2.03
N ASP A 116 -10.88 -2.72 -1.06
CA ASP A 116 -11.82 -3.81 -1.20
C ASP A 116 -13.05 -3.48 -0.34
N GLY A 117 -14.02 -2.81 -0.96
CA GLY A 117 -15.14 -2.22 -0.23
C GLY A 117 -14.83 -0.83 0.33
N GLU A 118 -15.40 -0.55 1.50
CA GLU A 118 -15.24 0.70 2.24
C GLU A 118 -13.86 0.81 2.87
N LEU A 119 -13.26 2.00 2.80
CA LEU A 119 -12.02 2.35 3.48
C LEU A 119 -12.36 3.26 4.66
N THR A 120 -12.32 2.71 5.87
CA THR A 120 -12.50 3.47 7.10
C THR A 120 -11.20 4.17 7.51
N LEU A 121 -11.30 5.21 8.34
CA LEU A 121 -10.15 5.89 8.90
C LEU A 121 -9.28 4.96 9.78
N PRO A 122 -9.84 4.09 10.64
CA PRO A 122 -9.07 3.07 11.34
C PRO A 122 -8.33 2.10 10.40
N ASP A 123 -8.96 1.66 9.30
CA ASP A 123 -8.29 0.76 8.34
C ASP A 123 -7.11 1.44 7.64
N LEU A 124 -7.28 2.71 7.24
CA LEU A 124 -6.20 3.49 6.65
C LEU A 124 -5.07 3.72 7.68
N ALA A 125 -5.42 4.08 8.92
CA ALA A 125 -4.46 4.28 10.00
C ALA A 125 -3.65 3.00 10.29
N ALA A 126 -4.29 1.83 10.32
CA ALA A 126 -3.60 0.55 10.52
C ALA A 126 -2.60 0.23 9.39
N ARG A 127 -2.93 0.57 8.14
CA ARG A 127 -2.02 0.40 6.99
C ARG A 127 -0.85 1.36 7.05
N ILE A 128 -1.10 2.62 7.41
CA ILE A 128 -0.04 3.63 7.61
C ILE A 128 0.88 3.21 8.77
N GLU A 129 0.31 2.75 9.89
CA GLU A 129 1.06 2.25 11.05
C GLU A 129 1.95 1.06 10.65
N THR A 130 1.41 0.11 9.89
CA THR A 130 2.18 -1.06 9.40
C THR A 130 3.34 -0.63 8.51
N ALA A 131 3.13 0.36 7.62
CA ALA A 131 4.19 0.90 6.78
C ALA A 131 5.26 1.61 7.61
N LEU A 132 4.85 2.48 8.55
CA LEU A 132 5.76 3.18 9.47
C LEU A 132 6.63 2.21 10.27
N GLN A 133 6.02 1.20 10.91
CA GLN A 133 6.73 0.21 11.70
C GLN A 133 7.76 -0.56 10.87
N ARG A 134 7.42 -0.86 9.61
CA ARG A 134 8.33 -1.54 8.68
C ARG A 134 9.54 -0.67 8.35
N GLU A 135 9.32 0.59 7.98
CA GLU A 135 10.41 1.51 7.63
C GLU A 135 11.34 1.79 8.82
N LEU A 136 10.78 1.87 10.03
CA LEU A 136 11.55 1.97 11.27
C LEU A 136 12.36 0.70 11.53
N ALA A 137 11.78 -0.49 11.34
CA ALA A 137 12.46 -1.76 11.54
C ALA A 137 13.60 -2.00 10.53
N GLN A 138 13.47 -1.44 9.32
CA GLN A 138 14.49 -1.51 8.27
C GLN A 138 15.57 -0.42 8.41
N GLY A 139 15.35 0.58 9.28
CA GLY A 139 16.26 1.71 9.45
C GLY A 139 16.16 2.77 8.34
N ASN A 140 15.13 2.70 7.48
CA ASN A 140 14.87 3.69 6.43
C ASN A 140 14.29 4.99 7.01
N LEU A 141 13.56 4.86 8.12
CA LEU A 141 13.20 5.97 8.98
C LEU A 141 13.91 5.79 10.32
N ALA A 142 14.37 6.89 10.89
CA ALA A 142 14.86 6.93 12.25
C ALA A 142 13.89 7.79 13.06
N LEU A 143 13.31 7.22 14.11
CA LEU A 143 12.63 7.96 15.16
C LEU A 143 13.58 8.02 16.36
N PRO A 144 14.58 8.92 16.34
CA PRO A 144 15.52 9.05 17.45
C PRO A 144 14.77 9.45 18.73
N PRO A 145 15.41 9.39 19.90
CA PRO A 145 14.84 9.92 21.15
C PRO A 145 14.53 11.45 21.12
N CYS A 146 14.55 12.06 19.93
CA CYS A 146 14.29 13.46 19.62
C CYS A 146 15.17 14.36 20.49
N THR A 147 16.49 14.25 20.31
CA THR A 147 17.43 15.09 21.04
C THR A 147 17.61 16.46 20.39
N THR A 148 17.31 16.56 19.09
CA THR A 148 17.34 17.82 18.33
C THR A 148 16.10 18.01 17.46
N LEU A 149 15.84 19.27 17.08
CA LEU A 149 14.77 19.61 16.13
C LEU A 149 15.08 19.09 14.71
N ASP A 150 16.35 19.04 14.34
CA ASP A 150 16.78 18.59 13.01
C ASP A 150 16.51 17.08 12.81
N GLU A 151 16.81 16.28 13.83
CA GLU A 151 16.46 14.87 13.90
C GLU A 151 14.95 14.64 13.70
N TRP A 152 14.13 15.45 14.36
CA TRP A 152 12.68 15.38 14.24
C TRP A 152 12.19 15.80 12.84
N ASN A 153 12.76 16.86 12.28
CA ASN A 153 12.43 17.33 10.95
C ASN A 153 12.84 16.32 9.86
N ALA A 154 13.99 15.66 10.01
CA ALA A 154 14.44 14.60 9.11
C ALA A 154 13.46 13.40 9.14
N PHE A 155 13.06 12.95 10.33
CA PHE A 155 12.03 11.92 10.47
C PHE A 155 10.73 12.34 9.79
N ARG A 156 10.22 13.55 10.09
CA ARG A 156 8.99 14.07 9.50
C ARG A 156 9.08 14.18 7.98
N GLY A 157 10.21 14.63 7.44
CA GLY A 157 10.44 14.71 6.00
C GLY A 157 10.35 13.34 5.33
N GLY A 158 11.02 12.33 5.90
CA GLY A 158 10.94 10.96 5.40
C GLY A 158 9.54 10.35 5.54
N PHE A 159 8.88 10.56 6.67
CA PHE A 159 7.53 10.06 6.92
C PHE A 159 6.49 10.71 5.99
N ASN A 160 6.55 12.03 5.79
CA ASN A 160 5.69 12.74 4.86
C ASN A 160 5.84 12.20 3.44
N GLN A 161 7.09 11.94 3.01
CA GLN A 161 7.36 11.38 1.70
C GLN A 161 6.83 9.95 1.56
N LEU A 162 7.02 9.10 2.58
CA LEU A 162 6.42 7.76 2.60
C LEU A 162 4.91 7.85 2.40
N LEU A 163 4.23 8.74 3.14
CA LEU A 163 2.79 8.91 3.08
C LEU A 163 2.31 9.41 1.72
N TYR A 164 3.00 10.40 1.17
CA TYR A 164 2.73 10.93 -0.15
C TYR A 164 2.92 9.87 -1.25
N THR A 165 4.09 9.23 -1.28
CA THR A 165 4.46 8.28 -2.34
C THR A 165 3.59 7.02 -2.30
N ARG A 166 3.33 6.48 -1.11
CA ARG A 166 2.65 5.18 -0.95
C ARG A 166 1.14 5.27 -0.87
N PHE A 167 0.62 6.32 -0.22
CA PHE A 167 -0.81 6.49 0.04
C PHE A 167 -1.40 7.69 -0.68
N GLY A 168 -0.61 8.67 -1.14
CA GLY A 168 -1.13 9.89 -1.76
C GLY A 168 -1.83 10.82 -0.78
N VAL A 169 -1.29 10.90 0.43
CA VAL A 169 -1.77 11.80 1.47
C VAL A 169 -0.66 12.76 1.88
N THR A 170 -1.03 14.00 2.13
CA THR A 170 -0.15 15.03 2.67
C THR A 170 -0.38 15.18 4.16
N VAL A 171 0.71 15.21 4.93
CA VAL A 171 0.68 15.36 6.38
C VAL A 171 0.74 16.84 6.74
N ASP A 172 -0.28 17.32 7.43
CA ASP A 172 -0.36 18.69 7.95
C ASP A 172 0.43 18.82 9.26
N ASP A 173 0.20 17.87 10.17
CA ASP A 173 0.83 17.85 11.49
C ASP A 173 1.21 16.42 11.93
N CYS A 174 2.34 16.31 12.61
CA CYS A 174 2.82 15.07 13.18
C CYS A 174 3.56 15.43 14.46
N VAL A 175 3.11 14.87 15.60
CA VAL A 175 3.66 15.13 16.93
C VAL A 175 3.75 13.85 17.76
N PRO A 176 4.80 13.69 18.58
CA PRO A 176 4.87 12.58 19.53
C PRO A 176 3.84 12.77 20.63
N VAL A 177 3.17 11.69 21.03
CA VAL A 177 2.14 11.70 22.08
C VAL A 177 2.31 10.51 23.02
N ASP A 178 1.95 10.71 24.29
CA ASP A 178 1.88 9.64 25.29
C ASP A 178 0.50 8.98 25.24
N LEU A 179 0.47 7.67 24.94
CA LEU A 179 -0.74 6.86 24.82
C LEU A 179 -1.06 6.04 26.08
N ARG A 180 -0.32 6.22 27.20
CA ARG A 180 -0.57 5.49 28.46
C ARG A 180 -2.00 5.62 28.98
N GLY A 181 -2.65 6.75 28.72
CA GLY A 181 -4.03 6.99 29.16
C GLY A 181 -5.10 6.34 28.27
N THR A 182 -4.78 6.03 27.02
CA THR A 182 -5.70 5.44 26.04
C THR A 182 -5.44 3.95 25.81
N ARG A 183 -4.28 3.43 26.21
CA ARG A 183 -3.89 2.02 26.03
C ARG A 183 -3.45 1.38 27.34
N ASP A 184 -4.11 0.28 27.71
CA ASP A 184 -3.72 -0.54 28.86
C ASP A 184 -2.54 -1.45 28.47
N TYR A 185 -1.33 -0.97 28.73
CA TYR A 185 -0.11 -1.72 28.46
C TYR A 185 0.00 -3.01 29.29
N ALA A 186 -0.53 -3.02 30.51
CA ALA A 186 -0.52 -4.21 31.35
C ALA A 186 -1.40 -5.29 30.73
N GLN A 187 -2.59 -4.92 30.23
CA GLN A 187 -3.45 -5.84 29.49
C GLN A 187 -2.81 -6.32 28.18
N ALA A 188 -2.11 -5.45 27.45
CA ALA A 188 -1.39 -5.82 26.24
C ALA A 188 -0.24 -6.82 26.52
N LEU A 189 0.53 -6.60 27.59
CA LEU A 189 1.57 -7.53 28.04
C LEU A 189 0.99 -8.86 28.52
N LEU A 190 -0.13 -8.84 29.25
CA LEU A 190 -0.83 -10.05 29.67
C LEU A 190 -1.35 -10.85 28.47
N ALA A 191 -1.93 -10.19 27.47
CA ALA A 191 -2.36 -10.83 26.24
C ALA A 191 -1.19 -11.48 25.48
N ARG A 192 -0.02 -10.81 25.43
CA ARG A 192 1.20 -11.38 24.85
C ARG A 192 1.71 -12.57 25.65
N ALA A 193 1.73 -12.49 26.98
CA ALA A 193 2.16 -13.58 27.84
C ALA A 193 1.25 -14.83 27.74
N VAL A 194 -0.02 -14.65 27.41
CA VAL A 194 -0.96 -15.76 27.13
C VAL A 194 -0.79 -16.32 25.71
N ALA A 195 -0.40 -15.49 24.75
CA ALA A 195 -0.16 -15.89 23.36
C ALA A 195 1.21 -16.57 23.14
N ASP A 196 2.18 -16.39 24.05
CA ASP A 196 3.53 -16.93 23.94
C ASP A 196 3.66 -18.23 24.74
N PRO A 197 3.78 -19.42 24.11
CA PRO A 197 4.07 -20.64 24.85
C PRO A 197 5.51 -20.58 25.39
N VAL A 198 5.64 -20.49 26.71
CA VAL A 198 6.87 -20.54 27.50
C VAL A 198 7.99 -21.36 26.82
N PRO A 199 9.19 -20.78 26.58
CA PRO A 199 10.27 -21.48 25.90
C PRO A 199 10.81 -22.62 26.75
N ARG A 200 10.64 -23.87 26.28
CA ARG A 200 11.34 -25.04 26.82
C ARG A 200 12.70 -25.19 26.14
N GLY A 201 13.75 -24.69 26.81
CA GLY A 201 15.15 -25.10 26.61
C GLY A 201 15.78 -24.79 25.23
N PRO A 202 17.12 -24.87 25.12
CA PRO A 202 17.82 -24.54 23.88
C PRO A 202 17.70 -25.71 22.89
N ALA A 203 16.66 -25.69 22.08
CA ALA A 203 16.60 -26.44 20.83
C ALA A 203 16.83 -25.47 19.67
N PHE A 204 17.62 -25.90 18.69
CA PHE A 204 17.90 -25.15 17.46
C PHE A 204 16.65 -24.46 16.92
N VAL A 205 16.72 -23.14 16.79
CA VAL A 205 15.61 -22.28 16.37
C VAL A 205 15.36 -22.49 14.88
N ALA A 206 14.37 -23.33 14.56
CA ALA A 206 13.63 -23.16 13.31
C ALA A 206 12.79 -21.87 13.44
N PRO A 207 12.71 -21.03 12.41
CA PRO A 207 12.03 -19.73 12.50
C PRO A 207 10.57 -19.93 12.94
N ALA A 208 10.22 -19.22 14.02
CA ALA A 208 8.89 -19.25 14.61
C ALA A 208 7.83 -18.86 13.58
N LYS A 209 6.85 -19.74 13.37
CA LYS A 209 5.60 -19.39 12.69
C LYS A 209 4.85 -18.43 13.62
N HIS A 210 4.95 -17.14 13.34
CA HIS A 210 3.99 -16.19 13.90
C HIS A 210 2.61 -16.58 13.36
N ASP A 211 1.62 -16.73 14.25
CA ASP A 211 0.20 -16.81 13.88
C ASP A 211 -0.23 -15.43 13.35
N VAL A 212 0.23 -15.13 12.13
CA VAL A 212 -0.39 -14.14 11.26
C VAL A 212 -1.79 -14.67 10.96
N PRO A 213 -2.85 -13.84 10.98
CA PRO A 213 -4.17 -14.27 10.50
C PRO A 213 -3.99 -15.01 9.18
N SER A 214 -4.56 -16.20 9.09
CA SER A 214 -4.41 -17.11 7.96
C SER A 214 -4.59 -16.36 6.64
N ALA A 215 -3.48 -16.01 5.99
CA ALA A 215 -3.52 -15.25 4.77
C ALA A 215 -4.38 -15.98 3.73
N THR A 216 -5.24 -15.22 3.07
CA THR A 216 -6.33 -15.76 2.26
C THR A 216 -6.03 -15.66 0.76
N ALA A 217 -6.85 -16.33 -0.05
CA ALA A 217 -6.80 -16.14 -1.50
C ALA A 217 -7.09 -14.69 -1.93
N ALA A 218 -7.84 -13.93 -1.12
CA ALA A 218 -8.07 -12.51 -1.37
C ALA A 218 -6.78 -11.69 -1.16
N ASP A 219 -5.94 -12.07 -0.19
CA ASP A 219 -4.65 -11.42 0.05
C ASP A 219 -3.65 -11.70 -1.09
N ASP A 220 -3.65 -12.92 -1.66
CA ASP A 220 -2.88 -13.22 -2.88
C ASP A 220 -3.34 -12.36 -4.07
N ALA A 221 -4.65 -12.32 -4.33
CA ALA A 221 -5.20 -11.52 -5.42
C ALA A 221 -4.89 -10.02 -5.24
N ARG A 222 -4.98 -9.50 -4.00
CA ARG A 222 -4.62 -8.13 -3.68
C ARG A 222 -3.13 -7.88 -3.90
N ALA A 223 -2.26 -8.76 -3.43
CA ALA A 223 -0.81 -8.64 -3.62
C ALA A 223 -0.42 -8.62 -5.11
N LEU A 224 -0.99 -9.51 -5.93
CA LEU A 224 -0.76 -9.53 -7.38
C LEU A 224 -1.31 -8.28 -8.08
N ARG A 225 -2.51 -7.81 -7.69
CA ARG A 225 -3.08 -6.56 -8.19
C ARG A 225 -2.18 -5.37 -7.87
N ARG A 226 -1.63 -5.30 -6.65
CA ARG A 226 -0.66 -4.28 -6.27
C ARG A 226 0.58 -4.34 -7.16
N LEU A 227 1.19 -5.51 -7.32
CA LEU A 227 2.37 -5.69 -8.20
C LEU A 227 2.08 -5.23 -9.64
N PHE A 228 0.93 -5.62 -10.19
CA PHE A 228 0.53 -5.25 -11.54
C PHE A 228 0.37 -3.72 -11.73
N LEU A 229 -0.21 -3.04 -10.75
CA LEU A 229 -0.52 -1.61 -10.84
C LEU A 229 0.63 -0.71 -10.43
N GLU A 230 1.37 -1.08 -9.38
CA GLU A 230 2.34 -0.22 -8.72
C GLU A 230 3.75 -0.37 -9.30
N LEU A 231 4.16 -1.55 -9.77
CA LEU A 231 5.51 -1.75 -10.35
C LEU A 231 5.77 -0.85 -11.57
N PRO A 232 4.82 -0.67 -12.53
CA PRO A 232 5.01 0.29 -13.62
C PRO A 232 5.21 1.73 -13.10
N CYS A 233 4.53 2.11 -12.02
CA CYS A 233 4.68 3.42 -11.41
C CYS A 233 6.04 3.58 -10.71
N ILE A 234 6.56 2.54 -10.05
CA ILE A 234 7.93 2.49 -9.52
C ILE A 234 8.94 2.69 -10.65
N MET A 235 8.78 1.96 -11.77
CA MET A 235 9.67 2.09 -12.93
C MET A 235 9.65 3.50 -13.52
N CYS A 236 8.46 4.11 -13.63
CA CYS A 236 8.32 5.49 -14.07
C CYS A 236 9.00 6.47 -13.11
N GLY A 237 8.83 6.28 -11.80
CA GLY A 237 9.52 7.07 -10.77
C GLY A 237 11.04 6.93 -10.88
N LEU A 238 11.56 5.72 -10.99
CA LEU A 238 13.00 5.46 -11.13
C LEU A 238 13.58 6.06 -12.43
N ARG A 239 12.81 6.15 -13.51
CA ARG A 239 13.22 6.85 -14.75
C ARG A 239 13.21 8.38 -14.60
N GLN A 240 12.37 8.91 -13.73
CA GLN A 240 12.22 10.35 -13.48
C GLN A 240 13.16 10.85 -12.39
N ALA A 241 13.61 9.98 -11.48
CA ALA A 241 14.67 10.27 -10.54
C ALA A 241 15.89 10.81 -11.29
N ALA A 242 16.56 11.82 -10.72
CA ALA A 242 17.66 12.52 -11.36
C ALA A 242 18.68 11.52 -11.93
N LEU A 243 19.11 11.75 -13.18
CA LEU A 243 20.10 10.89 -13.83
C LEU A 243 21.40 10.92 -13.01
N PRO A 244 21.87 9.78 -12.49
CA PRO A 244 23.05 9.76 -11.64
C PRO A 244 24.27 10.20 -12.46
N GLN A 245 25.09 11.06 -11.87
CA GLN A 245 26.34 11.50 -12.50
C GLN A 245 27.35 10.34 -12.52
N GLY A 246 27.57 9.75 -13.69
CA GLY A 246 28.60 8.72 -13.87
C GLY A 246 28.12 7.52 -14.69
N GLN A 247 29.02 6.97 -15.50
CA GLN A 247 28.68 5.86 -16.40
C GLN A 247 28.35 4.56 -15.66
N GLY A 248 28.91 4.35 -14.46
CA GLY A 248 28.67 3.16 -13.64
C GLY A 248 27.22 3.11 -13.15
N LEU A 249 26.81 4.14 -12.42
CA LEU A 249 25.45 4.29 -11.91
C LEU A 249 24.40 4.30 -13.02
N PHE A 250 24.69 4.93 -14.16
CA PHE A 250 23.78 4.89 -15.31
C PHE A 250 23.54 3.46 -15.81
N ARG A 251 24.60 2.63 -15.91
CA ARG A 251 24.45 1.22 -16.31
C ARG A 251 23.70 0.40 -15.25
N GLN A 252 23.91 0.69 -13.97
CA GLN A 252 23.20 0.03 -12.88
C GLN A 252 21.70 0.36 -12.92
N GLN A 253 21.35 1.64 -13.09
CA GLN A 253 19.96 2.07 -13.28
C GLN A 253 19.33 1.41 -14.50
N GLN A 254 20.05 1.32 -15.63
CA GLN A 254 19.56 0.61 -16.81
C GLN A 254 19.30 -0.88 -16.55
N ALA A 255 20.22 -1.55 -15.86
CA ALA A 255 20.08 -2.96 -15.49
C ALA A 255 18.88 -3.19 -14.56
N LEU A 256 18.70 -2.32 -13.56
CA LEU A 256 17.54 -2.34 -12.67
C LEU A 256 16.22 -2.16 -13.43
N LEU A 257 16.16 -1.20 -14.34
CA LEU A 257 14.97 -0.98 -15.18
C LEU A 257 14.66 -2.18 -16.06
N GLN A 258 15.66 -2.85 -16.62
CA GLN A 258 15.47 -4.08 -17.41
C GLN A 258 14.94 -5.23 -16.56
N ARG A 259 15.49 -5.40 -15.36
CA ARG A 259 15.05 -6.43 -14.40
C ARG A 259 13.63 -6.19 -13.90
N LEU A 260 13.30 -4.95 -13.59
CA LEU A 260 11.93 -4.54 -13.23
C LEU A 260 10.93 -4.75 -14.37
N ASP A 261 11.35 -4.58 -15.63
CA ASP A 261 10.50 -4.87 -16.79
C ASP A 261 10.13 -6.36 -16.86
N LEU A 262 11.12 -7.24 -16.63
CA LEU A 262 10.88 -8.68 -16.54
C LEU A 262 10.01 -9.05 -15.34
N ALA A 263 10.19 -8.38 -14.20
CA ALA A 263 9.34 -8.57 -13.02
C ALA A 263 7.89 -8.13 -13.28
N CYS A 264 7.68 -7.02 -14.01
CA CYS A 264 6.36 -6.58 -14.45
C CYS A 264 5.69 -7.63 -15.34
N LEU A 265 6.42 -8.17 -16.33
CA LEU A 265 5.93 -9.23 -17.20
C LEU A 265 5.56 -10.49 -16.40
N ALA A 266 6.41 -10.88 -15.45
CA ALA A 266 6.15 -12.01 -14.58
C ALA A 266 4.88 -11.80 -13.74
N ALA A 267 4.73 -10.64 -13.10
CA ALA A 267 3.54 -10.32 -12.31
C ALA A 267 2.26 -10.29 -13.16
N ALA A 268 2.31 -9.72 -14.37
CA ALA A 268 1.17 -9.61 -15.28
C ALA A 268 0.70 -10.96 -15.85
N THR A 269 1.54 -11.98 -15.83
CA THR A 269 1.24 -13.32 -16.36
C THR A 269 0.87 -14.34 -15.28
N MET A 270 0.92 -13.94 -13.99
CA MET A 270 0.57 -14.83 -12.88
C MET A 270 -0.93 -14.78 -12.57
N PRO A 271 -1.65 -15.92 -12.65
CA PRO A 271 -3.04 -15.96 -12.20
C PRO A 271 -3.12 -15.91 -10.67
N ALA A 272 -4.06 -15.12 -10.17
CA ALA A 272 -4.50 -15.21 -8.77
C ALA A 272 -5.03 -16.61 -8.48
N LEU A 273 -4.98 -17.04 -7.21
CA LEU A 273 -5.39 -18.41 -6.83
C LEU A 273 -6.78 -18.83 -7.35
N ALA A 274 -7.75 -17.92 -7.34
CA ALA A 274 -9.11 -18.19 -7.83
C ALA A 274 -9.18 -18.44 -9.35
N LEU A 275 -8.17 -18.00 -10.10
CA LEU A 275 -8.07 -18.11 -11.56
C LEU A 275 -7.00 -19.11 -12.00
N ALA A 276 -6.19 -19.63 -11.07
CA ALA A 276 -5.08 -20.54 -11.37
C ALA A 276 -5.55 -21.91 -11.88
N ALA A 277 -6.71 -22.37 -11.42
CA ALA A 277 -7.36 -23.60 -11.90
C ALA A 277 -8.89 -23.41 -11.88
N PRO A 278 -9.51 -23.07 -13.04
CA PRO A 278 -10.95 -22.83 -13.11
C PRO A 278 -11.76 -24.03 -12.61
N GLY A 279 -12.55 -23.84 -11.55
CA GLY A 279 -13.45 -24.87 -11.01
C GLY A 279 -12.79 -25.94 -10.14
N GLN A 280 -11.47 -25.92 -9.93
CA GLN A 280 -10.77 -26.83 -9.02
C GLN A 280 -9.75 -26.06 -8.17
N PRO A 281 -9.99 -25.90 -6.86
CA PRO A 281 -9.02 -25.23 -6.01
C PRO A 281 -7.74 -26.06 -5.91
N LEU A 282 -6.58 -25.37 -5.97
CA LEU A 282 -5.27 -26.00 -5.74
C LEU A 282 -5.17 -26.62 -4.34
N ALA A 283 -4.23 -27.52 -4.12
CA ALA A 283 -4.02 -28.10 -2.79
C ALA A 283 -3.74 -26.99 -1.73
N PRO A 284 -4.27 -27.08 -0.50
CA PRO A 284 -4.11 -26.01 0.51
C PRO A 284 -2.65 -25.64 0.80
N ALA A 285 -1.74 -26.61 0.78
CA ALA A 285 -0.31 -26.38 0.98
C ALA A 285 0.31 -25.55 -0.18
N VAL A 286 -0.12 -25.80 -1.42
CA VAL A 286 0.28 -25.03 -2.60
C VAL A 286 -0.27 -23.61 -2.53
N GLN A 287 -1.54 -23.46 -2.16
CA GLN A 287 -2.15 -22.14 -1.96
C GLN A 287 -1.38 -21.33 -0.92
N ALA A 288 -1.09 -21.91 0.25
CA ALA A 288 -0.36 -21.23 1.32
C ALA A 288 1.05 -20.79 0.87
N ARG A 289 1.78 -21.63 0.13
CA ARG A 289 3.10 -21.26 -0.43
C ARG A 289 2.97 -20.10 -1.41
N ARG A 290 2.01 -20.15 -2.33
CA ARG A 290 1.78 -19.09 -3.32
C ARG A 290 1.42 -17.77 -2.66
N ILE A 291 0.49 -17.79 -1.71
CA ILE A 291 0.13 -16.62 -0.89
C ILE A 291 1.38 -16.06 -0.22
N GLY A 292 2.18 -16.91 0.42
CA GLY A 292 3.43 -16.50 1.06
C GLY A 292 4.41 -15.80 0.11
N TYR A 293 4.59 -16.30 -1.11
CA TYR A 293 5.46 -15.67 -2.10
C TYR A 293 4.89 -14.38 -2.68
N SER A 294 3.58 -14.31 -2.93
CA SER A 294 2.89 -13.07 -3.35
C SER A 294 3.04 -11.97 -2.29
N LEU A 295 2.87 -12.32 -1.02
CA LEU A 295 3.03 -11.38 0.09
C LEU A 295 4.48 -10.90 0.25
N ARG A 296 5.47 -11.78 0.05
CA ARG A 296 6.89 -11.36 0.04
C ARG A 296 7.21 -10.42 -1.12
N ALA A 297 6.68 -10.71 -2.31
CA ALA A 297 6.82 -9.82 -3.46
C ALA A 297 6.18 -8.45 -3.20
N ALA A 298 5.00 -8.41 -2.58
CA ALA A 298 4.38 -7.16 -2.14
C ALA A 298 5.20 -6.43 -1.06
N GLY A 299 5.87 -7.18 -0.17
CA GLY A 299 6.83 -6.61 0.78
C GLY A 299 8.01 -5.93 0.10
N ALA A 300 8.61 -6.57 -0.91
CA ALA A 300 9.68 -5.98 -1.72
C ALA A 300 9.19 -4.77 -2.54
N LEU A 301 7.93 -4.77 -2.98
CA LEU A 301 7.31 -3.61 -3.63
C LEU A 301 7.17 -2.43 -2.66
N ASP A 302 6.79 -2.67 -1.41
CA ASP A 302 6.74 -1.61 -0.38
C ASP A 302 8.15 -1.06 -0.10
N GLU A 303 9.18 -1.92 -0.01
CA GLU A 303 10.59 -1.49 0.08
C GLU A 303 11.00 -0.65 -1.14
N ALA A 304 10.54 -1.00 -2.35
CA ALA A 304 10.82 -0.24 -3.56
C ALA A 304 10.18 1.16 -3.53
N TRP A 305 8.97 1.31 -2.97
CA TRP A 305 8.35 2.62 -2.76
C TRP A 305 9.15 3.46 -1.76
N ALA A 306 9.59 2.86 -0.66
CA ALA A 306 10.41 3.55 0.33
C ALA A 306 11.78 3.95 -0.22
N LEU A 307 12.39 3.10 -1.06
CA LEU A 307 13.61 3.44 -1.78
C LEU A 307 13.38 4.62 -2.73
N LEU A 308 12.30 4.61 -3.51
CA LEU A 308 11.98 5.72 -4.42
C LEU A 308 11.78 7.04 -3.68
N ALA A 309 11.07 7.00 -2.54
CA ALA A 309 10.92 8.15 -1.65
C ALA A 309 12.27 8.73 -1.22
N ARG A 310 13.24 7.87 -0.87
CA ARG A 310 14.60 8.29 -0.51
C ARG A 310 15.38 8.83 -1.72
N LEU A 311 15.26 8.19 -2.88
CA LEU A 311 15.90 8.66 -4.12
C LEU A 311 15.41 10.04 -4.56
N GLU A 312 14.13 10.37 -4.35
CA GLU A 312 13.58 11.70 -4.66
C GLU A 312 14.15 12.81 -3.74
N GLN A 313 14.66 12.45 -2.56
CA GLN A 313 15.25 13.37 -1.59
C GLN A 313 16.79 13.37 -1.62
N ALA A 314 17.40 12.34 -2.22
CA ALA A 314 18.85 12.18 -2.23
C ALA A 314 19.52 13.25 -3.11
N GLU A 315 20.61 13.82 -2.60
CA GLU A 315 21.58 14.57 -3.40
C GLU A 315 22.60 13.58 -4.02
N ASP A 316 23.54 14.07 -4.84
CA ASP A 316 24.48 13.20 -5.57
C ASP A 316 25.36 12.31 -4.63
N GLU A 317 25.52 12.70 -3.37
CA GLU A 317 26.26 11.93 -2.35
C GLU A 317 25.42 10.76 -1.79
N GLY A 318 25.96 9.54 -1.85
CA GLY A 318 25.32 8.34 -1.26
C GLY A 318 24.39 7.57 -2.21
N LEU A 319 24.25 8.00 -3.46
CA LEU A 319 23.46 7.30 -4.48
C LEU A 319 23.92 5.84 -4.69
N ASP A 320 25.23 5.57 -4.68
CA ASP A 320 25.78 4.20 -4.85
C ASP A 320 25.15 3.20 -3.86
N GLY A 321 25.02 3.59 -2.58
CA GLY A 321 24.42 2.73 -1.56
C GLY A 321 22.93 2.49 -1.77
N LEU A 322 22.19 3.50 -2.25
CA LEU A 322 20.78 3.36 -2.61
C LEU A 322 20.60 2.43 -3.83
N PHE A 323 21.50 2.47 -4.79
CA PHE A 323 21.47 1.58 -5.95
C PHE A 323 21.84 0.13 -5.61
N ASP A 324 22.78 -0.10 -4.69
CA ASP A 324 23.05 -1.43 -4.14
C ASP A 324 21.83 -1.99 -3.39
N GLU A 325 21.13 -1.14 -2.65
CA GLU A 325 19.88 -1.53 -1.99
C GLU A 325 18.77 -1.81 -3.02
N ALA A 326 18.69 -1.03 -4.10
CA ALA A 326 17.79 -1.28 -5.21
C ALA A 326 18.01 -2.68 -5.81
N ASP A 327 19.28 -3.06 -6.02
CA ASP A 327 19.63 -4.38 -6.54
C ASP A 327 19.17 -5.52 -5.62
N ARG A 328 19.32 -5.34 -4.30
CA ARG A 328 18.80 -6.27 -3.28
C ARG A 328 17.28 -6.38 -3.34
N ILE A 329 16.57 -5.25 -3.39
CA ILE A 329 15.10 -5.21 -3.43
C ILE A 329 14.58 -5.91 -4.69
N VAL A 330 15.17 -5.61 -5.85
CA VAL A 330 14.80 -6.25 -7.12
C VAL A 330 15.11 -7.75 -7.10
N ALA A 331 16.24 -8.16 -6.52
CA ALA A 331 16.56 -9.59 -6.37
C ALA A 331 15.55 -10.33 -5.49
N ASN A 332 15.11 -9.72 -4.38
CA ASN A 332 14.07 -10.28 -3.51
C ASN A 332 12.73 -10.41 -4.25
N LEU A 333 12.36 -9.39 -5.03
CA LEU A 333 11.16 -9.40 -5.86
C LEU A 333 11.21 -10.52 -6.91
N GLU A 334 12.30 -10.61 -7.67
CA GLU A 334 12.53 -11.66 -8.67
C GLU A 334 12.48 -13.05 -8.05
N GLN A 335 13.14 -13.24 -6.90
CA GLN A 335 13.15 -14.51 -6.20
C GLN A 335 11.74 -14.90 -5.75
N ALA A 336 10.97 -13.98 -5.17
CA ALA A 336 9.61 -14.26 -4.73
C ALA A 336 8.69 -14.63 -5.91
N LEU A 337 8.75 -13.86 -7.01
CA LEU A 337 8.00 -14.13 -8.23
C LEU A 337 8.40 -15.47 -8.88
N GLY A 338 9.70 -15.73 -9.00
CA GLY A 338 10.22 -16.97 -9.57
C GLY A 338 9.83 -18.20 -8.74
N ARG A 339 9.91 -18.10 -7.40
CA ARG A 339 9.47 -19.18 -6.50
C ARG A 339 7.98 -19.41 -6.57
N ARG A 340 7.17 -18.37 -6.69
CA ARG A 340 5.71 -18.51 -6.85
C ARG A 340 5.36 -19.29 -8.13
N LYS A 341 6.05 -18.97 -9.23
CA LYS A 341 5.86 -19.64 -10.53
C LYS A 341 6.25 -21.12 -10.46
N ALA A 342 7.42 -21.42 -9.89
CA ALA A 342 7.94 -22.78 -9.77
C ALA A 342 7.03 -23.74 -8.96
N VAL A 343 6.12 -23.21 -8.12
CA VAL A 343 5.13 -24.06 -7.43
C VAL A 343 4.20 -24.77 -8.42
N ASP A 344 3.94 -24.22 -9.61
CA ASP A 344 3.17 -24.93 -10.66
C ASP A 344 3.98 -26.07 -11.27
N ASP A 345 5.28 -25.85 -11.50
CA ASP A 345 6.14 -26.79 -12.22
C ASP A 345 6.44 -28.05 -11.39
N GLU A 346 6.47 -27.95 -10.05
CA GLU A 346 6.67 -29.08 -9.14
C GLU A 346 5.45 -30.02 -8.99
N GLU A 347 4.23 -29.57 -9.34
CA GLU A 347 3.03 -30.42 -9.35
C GLU A 347 2.77 -31.07 -10.72
N ALA A 348 3.35 -30.52 -11.80
CA ALA A 348 3.24 -31.07 -13.15
C ALA A 348 4.28 -32.17 -13.48
N ALA A 349 5.27 -32.38 -12.60
CA ALA A 349 6.34 -33.36 -12.73
C ALA A 349 6.13 -34.58 -11.81
#